data_AF-A0A8C8IBV2-F1
#
_entry.id   AF-A0A8C8IBV2-F1
#
_cell.length_a   1.000
_cell.length_b   1.000
_cell.length_c   1.000
_cell.angle_alpha   90.00
_cell.angle_beta   90.00
_cell.angle_gamma   90.00
#
_symmetry.space_group_name_H-M   'P 1'
#
loop_
_entity.id
_entity.type
_entity.pdbx_description
1 polymer ?
#
loop_
_entity_poly.entity_id
_entity_poly.type
_entity_poly.pdbx_seq_one_letter_code
_entity_poly.pdbx_strand_id
1 'polypeptide(L)'
;MLYLCLSYVSGNLEKFCAKHADGSLCLRDSLLFPQELADQLLAKMATEGLLNDSTVGVFRSCEYLRLRRACIRTARISAEAFQRALCPHRLLELDAARVNADLTISDILQGLASNKHCQESLQRLVLTGLTMSSLEEPSHHRFSSLQGLRSLSLANVDFYDAGLADVCSLPRLESLDLSNTSVTNLSPLLGLRERLRSLTLHQLKRLEMSTAQLLAVIGQLEALQHLDISDDKQFTSDVARQLLGEPGILPALVSLDVSGRKQVTDAAVKAFVEERPGMTFVGLLATDAGFSDFLNGEGILKVTGEANETQICESLLRYSERDGFVREALFHLFSLTHVMEKPRPDILKLVILGMKNHPATLNVQLAASACVFNLTKQDLAAGMPVRLLGTVTQLLLEAMRTFPNHQQLQKNCLLSLCSDRILQEVPFNRFEAAKLVMQWLCNHEDQNMQRMAVAIISILAAKLSTEQTAQLGAELFIVKVRLFKHPPFTQLVVHTHTHRP
;
A
#
# COMPACT_ATOMS: atom_id res chain seq x y z
N MET A 1 1.14 -8.29 -25.16
CA MET A 1 -0.04 -8.15 -26.03
C MET A 1 -1.34 -8.33 -25.23
N LEU A 2 -1.54 -9.46 -24.52
CA LEU A 2 -2.74 -9.72 -23.70
C LEU A 2 -3.11 -8.59 -22.71
N TYR A 3 -2.12 -8.05 -21.99
CA TYR A 3 -2.35 -6.93 -21.06
C TYR A 3 -2.92 -5.67 -21.76
N LEU A 4 -2.44 -5.35 -22.96
CA LEU A 4 -2.92 -4.21 -23.75
C LEU A 4 -4.34 -4.47 -24.27
N CYS A 5 -4.64 -5.70 -24.68
CA CYS A 5 -5.99 -6.10 -25.07
C CYS A 5 -6.97 -5.95 -23.92
N LEU A 6 -6.60 -6.42 -22.71
CA LEU A 6 -7.46 -6.26 -21.53
C LEU A 6 -7.65 -4.78 -21.15
N SER A 7 -6.62 -3.92 -21.26
CA SER A 7 -6.78 -2.46 -21.07
C SER A 7 -7.73 -1.85 -22.09
N TYR A 8 -7.65 -2.30 -23.35
CA TYR A 8 -8.55 -1.81 -24.37
C TYR A 8 -10.00 -2.22 -24.09
N VAL A 9 -10.22 -3.48 -23.72
CA VAL A 9 -11.57 -4.00 -23.39
C VAL A 9 -12.14 -3.29 -22.17
N SER A 10 -11.40 -3.22 -21.06
CA SER A 10 -11.85 -2.56 -19.82
C SER A 10 -12.20 -1.09 -20.06
N GLY A 11 -11.35 -0.35 -20.78
CA GLY A 11 -11.58 1.06 -21.10
C GLY A 11 -12.66 1.32 -22.16
N ASN A 12 -13.17 0.29 -22.84
CA ASN A 12 -14.15 0.44 -23.93
C ASN A 12 -15.36 -0.49 -23.79
N LEU A 13 -15.74 -0.89 -22.57
CA LEU A 13 -16.83 -1.84 -22.32
C LEU A 13 -18.14 -1.46 -23.02
N GLU A 14 -18.46 -0.17 -23.13
CA GLU A 14 -19.68 0.31 -23.80
C GLU A 14 -19.77 -0.09 -25.29
N LYS A 15 -18.64 -0.33 -25.95
CA LYS A 15 -18.60 -0.81 -27.34
C LYS A 15 -18.99 -2.28 -27.45
N PHE A 16 -18.68 -3.07 -26.42
CA PHE A 16 -18.87 -4.52 -26.38
C PHE A 16 -20.14 -4.93 -25.61
N CYS A 17 -20.73 -4.00 -24.86
CA CYS A 17 -21.87 -4.28 -23.98
C CYS A 17 -23.16 -3.56 -24.41
N ALA A 18 -24.30 -4.17 -24.10
CA ALA A 18 -25.61 -3.53 -24.05
C ALA A 18 -25.97 -3.20 -22.59
N LYS A 19 -26.95 -2.31 -22.39
CA LYS A 19 -27.49 -2.00 -21.06
C LYS A 19 -28.79 -2.77 -20.83
N HIS A 20 -28.90 -3.42 -19.68
CA HIS A 20 -30.16 -3.93 -19.15
C HIS A 20 -31.07 -2.78 -18.69
N ALA A 21 -32.34 -3.10 -18.44
CA ALA A 21 -33.33 -2.14 -17.93
C ALA A 21 -32.94 -1.53 -16.57
N ASP A 22 -32.17 -2.25 -15.75
CA ASP A 22 -31.64 -1.78 -14.47
C ASP A 22 -30.33 -0.97 -14.60
N GLY A 23 -29.91 -0.65 -15.83
CA GLY A 23 -28.69 0.11 -16.11
C GLY A 23 -27.40 -0.70 -16.07
N SER A 24 -27.45 -1.99 -15.75
CA SER A 24 -26.27 -2.88 -15.76
C SER A 24 -25.82 -3.25 -17.17
N LEU A 25 -24.51 -3.37 -17.37
CA LEU A 25 -23.94 -3.78 -18.65
C LEU A 25 -23.99 -5.30 -18.82
N CYS A 26 -24.21 -5.78 -20.04
CA CYS A 26 -24.05 -7.16 -20.45
C CYS A 26 -23.35 -7.26 -21.80
N LEU A 27 -22.54 -8.30 -22.03
CA LEU A 27 -21.89 -8.49 -23.32
C LEU A 27 -22.92 -8.71 -24.44
N ARG A 28 -22.72 -8.06 -25.59
CA ARG A 28 -23.60 -8.19 -26.76
C ARG A 28 -23.46 -9.56 -27.44
N ASP A 29 -22.23 -10.07 -27.48
CA ASP A 29 -21.90 -11.33 -28.13
C ASP A 29 -21.71 -12.45 -27.10
N SER A 30 -22.21 -13.65 -27.43
CA SER A 30 -22.07 -14.88 -26.64
C SER A 30 -20.68 -15.51 -26.80
N LEU A 31 -19.64 -14.70 -26.61
CA LEU A 31 -18.26 -15.16 -26.59
C LEU A 31 -17.93 -15.77 -25.22
N LEU A 32 -17.65 -17.07 -25.21
CA LEU A 32 -17.20 -17.74 -23.99
C LEU A 32 -15.79 -17.27 -23.65
N PHE A 33 -15.66 -16.50 -22.57
CA PHE A 33 -14.37 -16.05 -22.08
C PHE A 33 -13.70 -17.18 -21.29
N PRO A 34 -12.42 -17.50 -21.57
CA PRO A 34 -11.62 -18.32 -20.68
C PRO A 34 -11.67 -17.78 -19.25
N GLN A 35 -11.80 -18.68 -18.29
CA GLN A 35 -12.00 -18.37 -16.88
C GLN A 35 -10.91 -17.45 -16.33
N GLU A 36 -9.64 -17.72 -16.68
CA GLU A 36 -8.49 -16.92 -16.26
C GLU A 36 -8.51 -15.50 -16.83
N LEU A 37 -9.08 -15.32 -18.04
CA LEU A 37 -9.23 -14.00 -18.64
C LEU A 37 -10.37 -13.21 -18.01
N ALA A 38 -11.45 -13.88 -17.58
CA ALA A 38 -12.53 -13.25 -16.83
C ALA A 38 -12.05 -12.72 -15.47
N ASP A 39 -11.29 -13.53 -14.73
CA ASP A 39 -10.66 -13.13 -13.46
C ASP A 39 -9.73 -11.91 -13.68
N GLN A 40 -8.87 -11.97 -14.71
CA GLN A 40 -7.94 -10.88 -15.03
C GLN A 40 -8.66 -9.60 -15.47
N LEU A 41 -9.77 -9.73 -16.22
CA LEU A 41 -10.57 -8.59 -16.64
C LEU A 41 -11.19 -7.88 -15.44
N LEU A 42 -11.80 -8.62 -14.51
CA LEU A 42 -12.39 -8.04 -13.30
C LEU A 42 -11.32 -7.35 -12.44
N ALA A 43 -10.20 -8.03 -12.18
CA ALA A 43 -9.10 -7.48 -11.40
C ALA A 43 -8.54 -6.20 -12.06
N LYS A 44 -8.43 -6.19 -13.39
CA LYS A 44 -7.99 -5.01 -14.12
C LYS A 44 -8.96 -3.85 -14.00
N MET A 45 -10.25 -4.11 -14.18
CA MET A 45 -11.30 -3.10 -13.99
C MET A 45 -11.28 -2.52 -12.56
N ALA A 46 -10.97 -3.34 -11.54
CA ALA A 46 -10.77 -2.86 -10.18
C ALA A 46 -9.57 -1.91 -10.09
N THR A 47 -8.41 -2.31 -10.63
CA THR A 47 -7.19 -1.48 -10.59
C THR A 47 -7.28 -0.17 -11.37
N GLU A 48 -8.11 -0.14 -12.43
CA GLU A 48 -8.35 1.04 -13.26
C GLU A 48 -9.51 1.91 -12.71
N GLY A 49 -10.13 1.52 -11.58
CA GLY A 49 -11.22 2.27 -10.95
C GLY A 49 -12.53 2.26 -11.76
N LEU A 50 -12.72 1.24 -12.61
CA LEU A 50 -13.84 1.15 -13.54
C LEU A 50 -15.05 0.37 -12.98
N LEU A 51 -14.88 -0.32 -11.85
CA LEU A 51 -15.94 -1.14 -11.25
C LEU A 51 -16.98 -0.26 -10.52
N ASN A 52 -18.21 -0.32 -11.04
CA ASN A 52 -19.42 0.22 -10.45
C ASN A 52 -20.61 -0.70 -10.74
N ASP A 53 -21.79 -0.39 -10.19
CA ASP A 53 -23.02 -1.18 -10.36
C ASP A 53 -23.35 -1.51 -11.82
N SER A 54 -23.05 -0.58 -12.73
CA SER A 54 -23.26 -0.78 -14.16
C SER A 54 -22.25 -1.77 -14.73
N THR A 55 -20.95 -1.52 -14.53
CA THR A 55 -19.87 -2.29 -15.17
C THR A 55 -19.66 -3.67 -14.57
N VAL A 56 -19.90 -3.86 -13.27
CA VAL A 56 -19.84 -5.20 -12.64
C VAL A 56 -20.94 -6.12 -13.17
N GLY A 57 -22.02 -5.55 -13.70
CA GLY A 57 -23.12 -6.27 -14.35
C GLY A 57 -22.69 -7.24 -15.45
N VAL A 58 -21.56 -6.95 -16.10
CA VAL A 58 -21.00 -7.79 -17.18
C VAL A 58 -20.76 -9.23 -16.69
N PHE A 59 -20.45 -9.40 -15.40
CA PHE A 59 -20.15 -10.69 -14.79
C PHE A 59 -21.38 -11.45 -14.28
N ARG A 60 -22.60 -10.94 -14.46
CA ARG A 60 -23.84 -11.65 -14.07
C ARG A 60 -24.03 -12.99 -14.79
N SER A 61 -23.52 -13.12 -16.02
CA SER A 61 -23.62 -14.37 -16.78
C SER A 61 -22.47 -15.33 -16.48
N CYS A 62 -22.77 -16.35 -15.67
CA CYS A 62 -21.87 -17.50 -15.42
C CYS A 62 -21.71 -18.42 -16.65
N GLU A 63 -22.44 -18.18 -17.73
CA GLU A 63 -22.27 -18.92 -18.98
C GLU A 63 -21.04 -18.42 -19.75
N TYR A 64 -20.89 -17.10 -19.84
CA TYR A 64 -19.87 -16.46 -20.68
C TYR A 64 -18.64 -15.99 -19.91
N LEU A 65 -18.81 -15.53 -18.66
CA LEU A 65 -17.74 -14.92 -17.86
C LEU A 65 -17.64 -15.58 -16.48
N ARG A 66 -17.15 -16.82 -16.44
CA ARG A 66 -17.00 -17.56 -15.19
C ARG A 66 -15.85 -17.01 -14.36
N LEU A 67 -16.14 -16.68 -13.11
CA LEU A 67 -15.13 -16.26 -12.14
C LEU A 67 -14.80 -17.39 -11.18
N ARG A 68 -13.50 -17.53 -10.89
CA ARG A 68 -13.01 -18.28 -9.72
C ARG A 68 -12.27 -17.38 -8.75
N ARG A 69 -11.66 -16.31 -9.24
CA ARG A 69 -10.99 -15.30 -8.41
C ARG A 69 -11.60 -13.95 -8.71
N ALA A 70 -12.26 -13.37 -7.72
CA ALA A 70 -12.83 -12.05 -7.82
C ALA A 70 -11.96 -11.03 -7.07
N CYS A 71 -11.45 -10.01 -7.75
CA CYS A 71 -10.82 -8.85 -7.11
C CYS A 71 -11.67 -7.63 -7.43
N ILE A 72 -12.25 -7.04 -6.39
CA ILE A 72 -13.07 -5.83 -6.45
C ILE A 72 -12.48 -4.72 -5.58
N ARG A 73 -11.15 -4.74 -5.36
CA ARG A 73 -10.45 -3.75 -4.54
C ARG A 73 -10.83 -2.33 -4.97
N THR A 74 -11.20 -1.48 -4.00
CA THR A 74 -11.60 -0.07 -4.25
C THR A 74 -12.78 0.13 -5.20
N ALA A 75 -13.55 -0.91 -5.51
CA ALA A 75 -14.75 -0.79 -6.34
C ALA A 75 -15.83 0.05 -5.64
N ARG A 76 -16.70 0.65 -6.45
CA ARG A 76 -17.86 1.42 -5.99
C ARG A 76 -19.15 0.68 -6.36
N ILE A 77 -19.44 -0.39 -5.64
CA ILE A 77 -20.57 -1.28 -5.93
C ILE A 77 -21.54 -1.36 -4.75
N SER A 78 -22.82 -1.58 -5.03
CA SER A 78 -23.85 -1.84 -4.03
C SER A 78 -23.91 -3.33 -3.66
N ALA A 79 -24.53 -3.62 -2.51
CA ALA A 79 -24.84 -4.98 -2.07
C ALA A 79 -25.63 -5.78 -3.13
N GLU A 80 -26.61 -5.15 -3.77
CA GLU A 80 -27.44 -5.76 -4.81
C GLU A 80 -26.60 -6.11 -6.06
N ALA A 81 -25.74 -5.20 -6.50
CA ALA A 81 -24.86 -5.44 -7.63
C ALA A 81 -23.84 -6.55 -7.34
N PHE A 82 -23.24 -6.57 -6.14
CA PHE A 82 -22.36 -7.64 -5.66
C PHE A 82 -23.08 -9.00 -5.66
N GLN A 83 -24.28 -9.05 -5.09
CA GLN A 83 -25.07 -10.27 -4.99
C GLN A 83 -25.43 -10.84 -6.37
N ARG A 84 -25.82 -9.98 -7.32
CA ARG A 84 -26.20 -10.43 -8.66
C ARG A 84 -25.02 -10.82 -9.53
N ALA A 85 -23.91 -10.09 -9.43
CA ALA A 85 -22.79 -10.26 -10.35
C ALA A 85 -21.77 -11.31 -9.89
N LEU A 86 -21.51 -11.43 -8.58
CA LEU A 86 -20.39 -12.21 -8.06
C LEU A 86 -20.82 -13.46 -7.29
N CYS A 87 -21.92 -13.39 -6.54
CA CYS A 87 -22.37 -14.52 -5.72
C CYS A 87 -22.85 -15.75 -6.51
N PRO A 88 -23.32 -15.67 -7.78
CA PRO A 88 -23.66 -16.86 -8.56
C PRO A 88 -22.45 -17.72 -8.96
N HIS A 89 -21.23 -17.16 -8.94
CA HIS A 89 -20.01 -17.86 -9.34
C HIS A 89 -19.56 -18.86 -8.29
N ARG A 90 -18.70 -19.82 -8.71
CA ARG A 90 -18.03 -20.76 -7.79
C ARG A 90 -16.66 -20.21 -7.40
N LEU A 91 -16.68 -19.16 -6.57
CA LEU A 91 -15.46 -18.46 -6.17
C LEU A 91 -14.56 -19.33 -5.29
N LEU A 92 -13.27 -19.30 -5.58
CA LEU A 92 -12.18 -19.81 -4.74
C LEU A 92 -11.56 -18.68 -3.94
N GLU A 93 -11.49 -17.47 -4.50
CA GLU A 93 -10.89 -16.30 -3.86
C GLU A 93 -11.76 -15.06 -4.09
N LEU A 94 -11.97 -14.28 -3.03
CA LEU A 94 -12.55 -12.94 -3.10
C LEU A 94 -11.64 -11.95 -2.37
N ASP A 95 -11.15 -10.97 -3.11
CA ASP A 95 -10.51 -9.77 -2.56
C ASP A 95 -11.43 -8.57 -2.70
N ALA A 96 -12.02 -8.17 -1.57
CA ALA A 96 -12.91 -7.03 -1.47
C ALA A 96 -12.26 -5.81 -0.80
N ALA A 97 -10.94 -5.79 -0.62
CA ALA A 97 -10.26 -4.77 0.17
C ALA A 97 -10.64 -3.33 -0.23
N ARG A 98 -10.96 -2.49 0.77
CA ARG A 98 -11.23 -1.06 0.62
C ARG A 98 -12.35 -0.72 -0.39
N VAL A 99 -13.32 -1.60 -0.59
CA VAL A 99 -14.56 -1.27 -1.31
C VAL A 99 -15.32 -0.13 -0.61
N ASN A 100 -16.17 0.59 -1.35
CA ASN A 100 -17.01 1.65 -0.81
C ASN A 100 -17.87 1.19 0.38
N ALA A 101 -18.27 2.15 1.22
CA ALA A 101 -19.03 1.90 2.44
C ALA A 101 -20.43 1.29 2.20
N ASP A 102 -20.97 1.35 0.98
CA ASP A 102 -22.29 0.80 0.64
C ASP A 102 -22.30 -0.73 0.47
N LEU A 103 -21.12 -1.37 0.47
CA LEU A 103 -21.00 -2.83 0.53
C LEU A 103 -20.29 -3.21 1.84
N THR A 104 -21.07 -3.66 2.82
CA THR A 104 -20.55 -4.03 4.14
C THR A 104 -20.07 -5.48 4.18
N ILE A 105 -19.32 -5.82 5.23
CA ILE A 105 -18.93 -7.23 5.48
C ILE A 105 -20.16 -8.13 5.61
N SER A 106 -21.23 -7.65 6.25
CA SER A 106 -22.49 -8.40 6.40
C SER A 106 -23.12 -8.73 5.05
N ASP A 107 -23.15 -7.75 4.12
CA ASP A 107 -23.68 -7.95 2.76
C ASP A 107 -22.86 -8.97 1.98
N ILE A 108 -21.53 -8.89 2.08
CA ILE A 108 -20.62 -9.84 1.43
C ILE A 108 -20.84 -11.25 1.96
N LEU A 109 -20.88 -11.42 3.29
CA LEU A 109 -21.10 -12.71 3.92
C LEU A 109 -22.47 -13.28 3.56
N GLN A 110 -23.53 -12.46 3.60
CA GLN A 110 -24.87 -12.88 3.21
C GLN A 110 -24.94 -13.29 1.74
N GLY A 111 -24.33 -12.51 0.85
CA GLY A 111 -24.26 -12.81 -0.57
C GLY A 111 -23.53 -14.13 -0.83
N LEU A 112 -22.34 -14.32 -0.26
CA LEU A 112 -21.57 -15.55 -0.41
C LEU A 112 -22.29 -16.76 0.19
N ALA A 113 -22.91 -16.59 1.37
CA ALA A 113 -23.69 -17.63 2.02
C ALA A 113 -24.97 -17.98 1.25
N SER A 114 -25.49 -17.11 0.38
CA SER A 114 -26.66 -17.45 -0.44
C SER A 114 -26.37 -18.54 -1.49
N ASN A 115 -25.10 -18.75 -1.84
CA ASN A 115 -24.67 -19.78 -2.79
C ASN A 115 -23.94 -20.93 -2.08
N LYS A 116 -24.54 -22.12 -2.07
CA LYS A 116 -23.94 -23.34 -1.52
C LYS A 116 -22.56 -23.65 -2.12
N HIS A 117 -22.34 -23.33 -3.39
CA HIS A 117 -21.05 -23.57 -4.03
C HIS A 117 -19.96 -22.69 -3.40
N CYS A 118 -20.24 -21.42 -3.15
CA CYS A 118 -19.31 -20.50 -2.47
C CYS A 118 -19.00 -20.97 -1.04
N GLN A 119 -20.01 -21.43 -0.30
CA GLN A 119 -19.81 -21.95 1.07
C GLN A 119 -18.75 -23.06 1.11
N GLU A 120 -18.74 -23.95 0.10
CA GLU A 120 -17.83 -25.09 0.03
C GLU A 120 -16.51 -24.78 -0.70
N SER A 121 -16.52 -23.88 -1.68
CA SER A 121 -15.37 -23.64 -2.58
C SER A 121 -14.50 -22.46 -2.19
N LEU A 122 -15.03 -21.45 -1.50
CA LEU A 122 -14.28 -20.23 -1.18
C LEU A 122 -13.17 -20.56 -0.18
N GLN A 123 -11.93 -20.38 -0.59
CA GLN A 123 -10.73 -20.68 0.21
C GLN A 123 -10.07 -19.42 0.77
N ARG A 124 -10.19 -18.28 0.06
CA ARG A 124 -9.59 -17.02 0.48
C ARG A 124 -10.60 -15.88 0.46
N LEU A 125 -10.67 -15.14 1.56
CA LEU A 125 -11.51 -13.96 1.71
C LEU A 125 -10.70 -12.82 2.33
N VAL A 126 -10.60 -11.70 1.60
CA VAL A 126 -9.93 -10.48 2.06
C VAL A 126 -10.96 -9.36 2.20
N LEU A 127 -11.13 -8.88 3.43
CA LEU A 127 -12.09 -7.86 3.82
C LEU A 127 -11.38 -6.63 4.44
N THR A 128 -10.15 -6.37 4.03
CA THR A 128 -9.32 -5.32 4.62
C THR A 128 -9.94 -3.93 4.43
N GLY A 129 -10.10 -3.18 5.53
CA GLY A 129 -10.53 -1.78 5.49
C GLY A 129 -11.99 -1.55 5.10
N LEU A 130 -12.86 -2.54 5.27
CA LEU A 130 -14.31 -2.38 5.10
C LEU A 130 -14.97 -1.87 6.38
N THR A 131 -16.11 -1.21 6.20
CA THR A 131 -17.00 -0.82 7.28
C THR A 131 -17.82 -2.03 7.77
N MET A 132 -18.03 -2.07 9.08
CA MET A 132 -19.02 -2.94 9.70
C MET A 132 -20.36 -2.19 9.76
N SER A 133 -21.46 -2.89 9.44
CA SER A 133 -22.80 -2.33 9.57
C SER A 133 -23.17 -2.18 11.06
N SER A 134 -23.12 -0.94 11.57
CA SER A 134 -23.55 -0.49 12.92
C SER A 134 -22.83 -1.08 14.14
N LEU A 135 -22.56 -0.22 15.12
CA LEU A 135 -21.98 -0.54 16.44
C LEU A 135 -22.99 -1.15 17.43
N GLU A 136 -24.27 -1.23 17.05
CA GLU A 136 -25.38 -1.45 18.00
C GLU A 136 -26.02 -2.83 17.94
N GLU A 137 -25.69 -3.67 16.96
CA GLU A 137 -26.16 -5.05 16.94
C GLU A 137 -24.97 -6.01 16.89
N PRO A 138 -24.92 -7.03 17.78
CA PRO A 138 -24.06 -8.18 17.58
C PRO A 138 -24.58 -8.91 16.36
N SER A 139 -24.23 -8.42 15.18
CA SER A 139 -24.55 -9.06 13.93
C SER A 139 -23.98 -10.46 14.06
N HIS A 140 -24.87 -11.46 13.99
CA HIS A 140 -24.50 -12.85 13.88
C HIS A 140 -23.76 -13.02 12.55
N HIS A 141 -22.51 -12.58 12.51
CA HIS A 141 -21.61 -12.81 11.40
C HIS A 141 -21.59 -14.31 11.21
N ARG A 142 -21.83 -14.76 9.98
CA ARG A 142 -21.87 -16.18 9.62
C ARG A 142 -20.63 -16.53 8.82
N PHE A 143 -19.45 -16.15 9.31
CA PHE A 143 -18.20 -16.67 8.75
C PHE A 143 -18.23 -18.19 8.79
N SER A 144 -18.79 -18.78 9.85
CA SER A 144 -19.07 -20.20 9.98
C SER A 144 -19.83 -20.82 8.80
N SER A 145 -20.55 -20.06 7.97
CA SER A 145 -21.18 -20.61 6.75
C SER A 145 -20.16 -20.95 5.64
N LEU A 146 -18.97 -20.37 5.65
CA LEU A 146 -17.93 -20.51 4.62
C LEU A 146 -17.00 -21.68 4.96
N GLN A 147 -17.54 -22.89 4.96
CA GLN A 147 -16.89 -24.14 5.36
C GLN A 147 -15.60 -24.48 4.57
N GLY A 148 -15.45 -23.93 3.37
CA GLY A 148 -14.26 -24.06 2.54
C GLY A 148 -13.08 -23.15 2.93
N LEU A 149 -13.31 -22.15 3.78
CA LEU A 149 -12.39 -21.04 3.99
C LEU A 149 -11.10 -21.47 4.69
N ARG A 150 -9.97 -21.09 4.10
CA ARG A 150 -8.61 -21.37 4.59
C ARG A 150 -7.85 -20.13 4.99
N SER A 151 -8.11 -19.00 4.33
CA SER A 151 -7.43 -17.73 4.60
C SER A 151 -8.46 -16.61 4.72
N LEU A 152 -8.41 -15.90 5.84
CA LEU A 152 -9.28 -14.76 6.15
C LEU A 152 -8.42 -13.57 6.60
N SER A 153 -8.58 -12.42 5.93
CA SER A 153 -8.03 -11.15 6.40
C SER A 153 -9.14 -10.18 6.75
N LEU A 154 -9.11 -9.72 8.00
CA LEU A 154 -10.00 -8.72 8.60
C LEU A 154 -9.20 -7.47 9.00
N ALA A 155 -8.06 -7.23 8.36
CA ALA A 155 -7.18 -6.13 8.72
C ALA A 155 -7.88 -4.76 8.59
N ASN A 156 -7.65 -3.85 9.53
CA ASN A 156 -8.22 -2.51 9.54
C ASN A 156 -9.76 -2.47 9.52
N VAL A 157 -10.41 -3.45 10.16
CA VAL A 157 -11.87 -3.50 10.34
C VAL A 157 -12.21 -3.33 11.82
N ASP A 158 -13.37 -2.73 12.12
CA ASP A 158 -13.95 -2.68 13.47
C ASP A 158 -14.51 -4.06 13.89
N PHE A 159 -13.60 -5.01 14.09
CA PHE A 159 -13.90 -6.40 14.45
C PHE A 159 -13.62 -6.65 15.95
N TYR A 160 -14.49 -7.42 16.61
CA TYR A 160 -14.53 -7.64 18.06
C TYR A 160 -14.63 -9.14 18.42
N ASP A 161 -14.54 -9.46 19.71
CA ASP A 161 -14.50 -10.82 20.26
C ASP A 161 -15.64 -11.74 19.79
N ALA A 162 -16.87 -11.20 19.67
CA ALA A 162 -18.03 -11.99 19.22
C ALA A 162 -17.83 -12.56 17.81
N GLY A 163 -17.24 -11.78 16.91
CA GLY A 163 -16.91 -12.24 15.56
C GLY A 163 -15.76 -13.25 15.56
N LEU A 164 -14.79 -13.10 16.47
CA LEU A 164 -13.64 -14.02 16.53
C LEU A 164 -14.08 -15.44 16.90
N ALA A 165 -15.03 -15.58 17.82
CA ALA A 165 -15.58 -16.90 18.19
C ALA A 165 -16.20 -17.61 16.96
N ASP A 166 -16.94 -16.89 16.11
CA ASP A 166 -17.51 -17.44 14.88
C ASP A 166 -16.43 -17.83 13.86
N VAL A 167 -15.42 -16.97 13.66
CA VAL A 167 -14.27 -17.28 12.78
C VAL A 167 -13.52 -18.53 13.25
N CYS A 168 -13.30 -18.69 14.55
CA CYS A 168 -12.60 -19.83 15.11
C CYS A 168 -13.39 -21.16 15.04
N SER A 169 -14.65 -21.13 14.62
CA SER A 169 -15.44 -22.34 14.34
C SER A 169 -15.20 -22.92 12.94
N LEU A 170 -14.49 -22.19 12.07
CA LEU A 170 -14.21 -22.62 10.70
C LEU A 170 -13.33 -23.87 10.64
N PRO A 171 -13.76 -24.97 9.99
CA PRO A 171 -13.07 -26.25 10.07
C PRO A 171 -11.77 -26.32 9.27
N ARG A 172 -11.53 -25.38 8.36
CA ARG A 172 -10.39 -25.41 7.42
C ARG A 172 -9.50 -24.16 7.50
N LEU A 173 -9.74 -23.27 8.46
CA LEU A 173 -8.99 -22.02 8.55
C LEU A 173 -7.53 -22.29 8.93
N GLU A 174 -6.61 -21.89 8.07
CA GLU A 174 -5.17 -22.06 8.20
C GLU A 174 -4.44 -20.71 8.34
N SER A 175 -5.05 -19.61 7.89
CA SER A 175 -4.47 -18.26 7.90
C SER A 175 -5.51 -17.24 8.37
N LEU A 176 -5.15 -16.49 9.40
CA LEU A 176 -5.99 -15.44 9.98
C LEU A 176 -5.19 -14.16 10.23
N ASP A 177 -5.70 -13.06 9.71
CA ASP A 177 -5.14 -11.73 9.91
C ASP A 177 -6.17 -10.82 10.62
N LEU A 178 -5.83 -10.42 11.84
CA LEU A 178 -6.61 -9.58 12.76
C LEU A 178 -5.96 -8.19 12.93
N SER A 179 -5.10 -7.77 12.01
CA SER A 179 -4.33 -6.53 12.16
C SER A 179 -5.25 -5.32 12.35
N ASN A 180 -4.91 -4.39 13.24
CA ASN A 180 -5.70 -3.16 13.45
C ASN A 180 -7.18 -3.37 13.79
N THR A 181 -7.53 -4.52 14.39
CA THR A 181 -8.88 -4.81 14.91
C THR A 181 -9.03 -4.43 16.38
N SER A 182 -10.25 -4.51 16.90
CA SER A 182 -10.61 -4.16 18.27
C SER A 182 -10.88 -5.39 19.15
N VAL A 183 -10.34 -6.56 18.79
CA VAL A 183 -10.38 -7.78 19.60
C VAL A 183 -9.62 -7.56 20.91
N THR A 184 -10.24 -7.91 22.02
CA THR A 184 -9.68 -7.75 23.36
C THR A 184 -9.18 -9.08 23.92
N ASN A 185 -9.78 -10.21 23.51
CA ASN A 185 -9.43 -11.55 23.96
C ASN A 185 -9.24 -12.55 22.80
N LEU A 186 -8.07 -13.17 22.73
CA LEU A 186 -7.66 -14.13 21.70
C LEU A 186 -7.86 -15.60 22.08
N SER A 187 -8.38 -15.92 23.26
CA SER A 187 -8.64 -17.29 23.71
C SER A 187 -9.44 -18.15 22.71
N PRO A 188 -10.39 -17.63 21.91
CA PRO A 188 -11.06 -18.43 20.88
C PRO A 188 -10.13 -19.05 19.83
N LEU A 189 -8.92 -18.51 19.62
CA LEU A 189 -7.93 -19.09 18.70
C LEU A 189 -7.55 -20.53 19.06
N LEU A 190 -7.74 -20.95 20.31
CA LEU A 190 -7.51 -22.33 20.75
C LEU A 190 -8.39 -23.35 19.99
N GLY A 191 -9.53 -22.94 19.45
CA GLY A 191 -10.35 -23.79 18.55
C GLY A 191 -9.64 -24.15 17.24
N LEU A 192 -8.61 -23.39 16.87
CA LEU A 192 -7.83 -23.55 15.64
C LEU A 192 -6.42 -24.14 15.89
N ARG A 193 -6.12 -24.55 17.12
CA ARG A 193 -4.76 -24.92 17.57
C ARG A 193 -4.01 -25.94 16.70
N GLU A 194 -4.74 -26.91 16.12
CA GLU A 194 -4.16 -28.00 15.33
C GLU A 194 -4.02 -27.67 13.83
N ARG A 195 -4.55 -26.52 13.37
CA ARG A 195 -4.67 -26.20 11.94
C ARG A 195 -4.19 -24.81 11.55
N LEU A 196 -4.16 -23.85 12.48
CA LEU A 196 -3.74 -22.49 12.19
C LEU A 196 -2.23 -22.46 11.92
N ARG A 197 -1.86 -22.08 10.69
CA ARG A 197 -0.47 -22.00 10.22
C ARG A 197 0.04 -20.57 10.18
N SER A 198 -0.83 -19.59 9.98
CA SER A 198 -0.45 -18.18 9.89
C SER A 198 -1.37 -17.31 10.73
N LEU A 199 -0.78 -16.52 11.62
CA LEU A 199 -1.49 -15.57 12.47
C LEU A 199 -0.83 -14.20 12.40
N THR A 200 -1.58 -13.19 12.00
CA THR A 200 -1.13 -11.79 11.96
C THR A 200 -1.93 -10.95 12.95
N LEU A 201 -1.24 -10.41 13.94
CA LEU A 201 -1.79 -9.59 15.04
C LEU A 201 -1.17 -8.19 15.03
N HIS A 202 -0.82 -7.68 13.85
CA HIS A 202 -0.17 -6.37 13.73
C HIS A 202 -1.08 -5.27 14.28
N GLN A 203 -0.61 -4.56 15.31
CA GLN A 203 -1.34 -3.45 15.95
C GLN A 203 -2.78 -3.76 16.38
N LEU A 204 -2.98 -4.67 17.34
CA LEU A 204 -4.29 -4.81 17.97
C LEU A 204 -4.64 -3.55 18.78
N LYS A 205 -5.76 -2.89 18.46
CA LYS A 205 -6.12 -1.58 19.02
C LYS A 205 -6.52 -1.64 20.50
N ARG A 206 -7.09 -2.78 20.94
CA ARG A 206 -7.75 -2.92 22.24
C ARG A 206 -7.42 -4.23 22.96
N LEU A 207 -6.27 -4.85 22.68
CA LEU A 207 -5.92 -6.10 23.36
C LEU A 207 -5.83 -5.86 24.88
N GLU A 208 -6.68 -6.53 25.65
CA GLU A 208 -6.73 -6.40 27.12
C GLU A 208 -5.97 -7.53 27.83
N MET A 209 -5.56 -8.56 27.09
CA MET A 209 -4.80 -9.69 27.61
C MET A 209 -3.42 -9.24 28.12
N SER A 210 -3.02 -9.79 29.27
CA SER A 210 -1.63 -9.67 29.73
C SER A 210 -0.68 -10.46 28.82
N THR A 211 0.61 -10.14 28.86
CA THR A 211 1.65 -10.89 28.13
C THR A 211 1.56 -12.39 28.41
N ALA A 212 1.42 -12.80 29.67
CA ALA A 212 1.32 -14.20 30.04
C ALA A 212 0.07 -14.89 29.45
N GLN A 213 -1.08 -14.21 29.45
CA GLN A 213 -2.30 -14.75 28.84
C GLN A 213 -2.16 -14.90 27.33
N LEU A 214 -1.57 -13.91 26.66
CA LEU A 214 -1.33 -13.96 25.22
C LEU A 214 -0.41 -15.13 24.86
N LEU A 215 0.73 -15.26 25.56
CA LEU A 215 1.68 -16.36 25.37
C LEU A 215 1.06 -17.73 25.63
N ALA A 216 0.21 -17.85 26.66
CA ALA A 216 -0.51 -19.09 26.96
C ALA A 216 -1.47 -19.53 25.84
N VAL A 217 -2.03 -18.58 25.09
CA VAL A 217 -2.89 -18.87 23.93
C VAL A 217 -2.05 -19.22 22.70
N ILE A 218 -1.12 -18.36 22.31
CA ILE A 218 -0.35 -18.58 21.08
C ILE A 218 0.59 -19.77 21.19
N GLY A 219 1.13 -20.05 22.39
CA GLY A 219 2.01 -21.19 22.63
C GLY A 219 1.33 -22.55 22.43
N GLN A 220 -0.01 -22.59 22.47
CA GLN A 220 -0.80 -23.80 22.18
C GLN A 220 -1.11 -23.97 20.68
N LEU A 221 -0.76 -23.02 19.82
CA LEU A 221 -0.98 -23.13 18.37
C LEU A 221 0.12 -23.99 17.73
N GLU A 222 0.05 -25.30 17.92
CA GLU A 222 1.09 -26.28 17.58
C GLU A 222 1.48 -26.29 16.09
N ALA A 223 0.54 -25.98 15.20
CA ALA A 223 0.75 -25.96 13.75
C ALA A 223 1.25 -24.59 13.21
N LEU A 224 1.47 -23.60 14.09
CA LEU A 224 1.76 -22.23 13.67
C LEU A 224 3.17 -22.11 13.07
N GLN A 225 3.22 -21.62 11.83
CA GLN A 225 4.43 -21.45 11.03
C GLN A 225 4.79 -19.98 10.85
N HIS A 226 3.79 -19.10 10.79
CA HIS A 226 3.96 -17.67 10.62
C HIS A 226 3.24 -16.92 11.75
N LEU A 227 4.01 -16.13 12.51
CA LEU A 227 3.48 -15.27 13.55
C LEU A 227 3.97 -13.84 13.33
N ASP A 228 3.04 -12.90 13.32
CA ASP A 228 3.34 -11.47 13.32
C ASP A 228 2.64 -10.83 14.52
N ILE A 229 3.43 -10.31 15.45
CA ILE A 229 2.99 -9.54 16.62
C ILE A 229 3.57 -8.12 16.61
N SER A 230 3.94 -7.64 15.42
CA SER A 230 4.57 -6.34 15.21
C SER A 230 3.66 -5.17 15.55
N ASP A 231 4.23 -4.05 15.99
CA ASP A 231 3.46 -2.90 16.45
C ASP A 231 4.29 -1.61 16.41
N ASP A 232 4.02 -0.72 15.44
CA ASP A 232 4.69 0.59 15.36
C ASP A 232 4.10 1.70 16.27
N LYS A 233 3.11 1.37 17.11
CA LYS A 233 2.42 2.33 18.00
C LYS A 233 2.66 2.05 19.48
N GLN A 234 2.85 0.78 19.88
CA GLN A 234 3.03 0.38 21.28
C GLN A 234 4.42 -0.18 21.56
N PHE A 235 5.39 0.73 21.70
CA PHE A 235 6.80 0.41 21.92
C PHE A 235 7.14 -0.20 23.29
N THR A 236 6.18 -0.29 24.23
CA THR A 236 6.42 -0.66 25.64
C THR A 236 6.01 -2.08 26.01
N SER A 237 5.46 -2.85 25.08
CA SER A 237 5.05 -4.24 25.34
C SER A 237 6.26 -5.17 25.46
N ASP A 238 6.30 -5.99 26.51
CA ASP A 238 7.36 -6.98 26.74
C ASP A 238 7.04 -8.36 26.13
N VAL A 239 5.97 -8.47 25.34
CA VAL A 239 5.51 -9.72 24.71
C VAL A 239 6.62 -10.34 23.86
N ALA A 240 7.30 -9.56 23.01
CA ALA A 240 8.36 -10.09 22.16
C ALA A 240 9.54 -10.61 23.00
N ARG A 241 9.94 -9.88 24.04
CA ARG A 241 11.02 -10.27 24.95
C ARG A 241 10.67 -11.57 25.70
N GLN A 242 9.44 -11.70 26.20
CA GLN A 242 8.99 -12.92 26.88
C GLN A 242 8.85 -14.10 25.91
N LEU A 243 8.29 -13.88 24.71
CA LEU A 243 8.18 -14.91 23.67
C LEU A 243 9.55 -15.50 23.31
N LEU A 244 10.54 -14.64 23.03
CA LEU A 244 11.89 -15.06 22.66
C LEU A 244 12.64 -15.75 23.80
N GLY A 245 12.24 -15.51 25.05
CA GLY A 245 12.82 -16.12 26.23
C GLY A 245 12.13 -17.40 26.71
N GLU A 246 10.98 -17.77 26.12
CA GLU A 246 10.19 -18.94 26.51
C GLU A 246 10.72 -20.20 25.77
N PRO A 247 11.33 -21.18 26.47
CA PRO A 247 11.94 -22.32 25.82
C PRO A 247 10.89 -23.21 25.13
N GLY A 248 11.15 -23.60 23.88
CA GLY A 248 10.32 -24.56 23.14
C GLY A 248 8.94 -24.04 22.69
N ILE A 249 8.60 -22.77 22.91
CA ILE A 249 7.35 -22.17 22.42
C ILE A 249 7.29 -22.17 20.88
N LEU A 250 6.15 -22.53 20.27
CA LEU A 250 5.98 -22.49 18.80
C LEU A 250 7.10 -23.25 18.05
N PRO A 251 7.23 -24.58 18.20
CA PRO A 251 8.32 -25.35 17.63
C PRO A 251 8.29 -25.43 16.08
N ALA A 252 7.13 -25.22 15.45
CA ALA A 252 6.96 -25.27 14.01
C ALA A 252 7.19 -23.91 13.30
N LEU A 253 7.58 -22.87 14.05
CA LEU A 253 7.66 -21.51 13.52
C LEU A 253 8.80 -21.36 12.51
N VAL A 254 8.50 -20.83 11.33
CA VAL A 254 9.48 -20.54 10.26
C VAL A 254 9.62 -19.04 9.98
N SER A 255 8.72 -18.23 10.53
CA SER A 255 8.61 -16.80 10.27
C SER A 255 8.04 -16.10 11.49
N LEU A 256 8.83 -15.18 12.07
CA LEU A 256 8.42 -14.38 13.22
C LEU A 256 8.57 -12.89 12.89
N ASP A 257 7.58 -12.07 13.17
CA ASP A 257 7.70 -10.62 13.12
C ASP A 257 7.43 -10.00 14.48
N VAL A 258 8.44 -9.36 15.05
CA VAL A 258 8.38 -8.61 16.31
C VAL A 258 8.73 -7.13 16.13
N SER A 259 8.70 -6.63 14.89
CA SER A 259 9.05 -5.25 14.57
C SER A 259 8.24 -4.25 15.41
N GLY A 260 8.89 -3.19 15.88
CA GLY A 260 8.32 -2.17 16.76
C GLY A 260 8.26 -2.55 18.24
N ARG A 261 8.63 -3.79 18.61
CA ARG A 261 8.71 -4.23 20.01
C ARG A 261 10.12 -4.00 20.55
N LYS A 262 10.27 -3.02 21.46
CA LYS A 262 11.56 -2.74 22.11
C LYS A 262 11.96 -3.85 23.10
N GLN A 263 13.17 -3.76 23.63
CA GLN A 263 13.75 -4.71 24.60
C GLN A 263 13.98 -6.12 24.05
N VAL A 264 14.04 -6.25 22.73
CA VAL A 264 14.49 -7.46 22.04
C VAL A 264 16.00 -7.35 21.82
N THR A 265 16.76 -8.41 22.07
CA THR A 265 18.22 -8.41 21.93
C THR A 265 18.69 -9.43 20.90
N ASP A 266 19.84 -9.17 20.26
CA ASP A 266 20.46 -10.11 19.32
C ASP A 266 20.65 -11.51 19.90
N ALA A 267 21.06 -11.59 21.17
CA ALA A 267 21.28 -12.86 21.85
C ALA A 267 20.00 -13.68 21.97
N ALA A 268 18.87 -13.04 22.32
CA ALA A 268 17.59 -13.70 22.45
C ALA A 268 17.05 -14.17 21.08
N VAL A 269 17.14 -13.31 20.07
CA VAL A 269 16.72 -13.66 18.69
C VAL A 269 17.57 -14.81 18.15
N LYS A 270 18.89 -14.75 18.33
CA LYS A 270 19.80 -15.80 17.88
C LYS A 270 19.48 -17.14 18.53
N ALA A 271 19.33 -17.19 19.85
CA ALA A 271 18.95 -18.42 20.56
C ALA A 271 17.62 -18.99 20.04
N PHE A 272 16.62 -18.12 19.84
CA PHE A 272 15.32 -18.52 19.32
C PHE A 272 15.39 -19.13 17.90
N VAL A 273 16.23 -18.55 17.03
CA VAL A 273 16.45 -19.04 15.65
C VAL A 273 17.27 -20.32 15.65
N GLU A 274 18.29 -20.45 16.49
CA GLU A 274 19.14 -21.65 16.56
C GLU A 274 18.35 -22.89 17.03
N GLU A 275 17.38 -22.72 17.91
CA GLU A 275 16.41 -23.78 18.27
C GLU A 275 15.52 -24.21 17.10
N ARG A 276 15.39 -23.38 16.05
CA ARG A 276 14.48 -23.56 14.91
C ARG A 276 15.23 -23.39 13.59
N PRO A 277 16.02 -24.38 13.15
CA PRO A 277 16.85 -24.28 11.94
C PRO A 277 16.05 -24.09 10.64
N GLY A 278 14.73 -24.32 10.66
CA GLY A 278 13.83 -24.06 9.53
C GLY A 278 13.39 -22.60 9.39
N MET A 279 13.83 -21.70 10.27
CA MET A 279 13.47 -20.28 10.17
C MET A 279 14.02 -19.63 8.91
N THR A 280 13.13 -18.92 8.22
CA THR A 280 13.40 -18.21 6.97
C THR A 280 13.19 -16.71 7.10
N PHE A 281 12.51 -16.27 8.16
CA PHE A 281 12.21 -14.87 8.38
C PHE A 281 12.19 -14.47 9.85
N VAL A 282 12.84 -13.34 10.16
CA VAL A 282 12.66 -12.61 11.43
C VAL A 282 12.48 -11.12 11.15
N GLY A 283 11.43 -10.52 11.72
CA GLY A 283 11.20 -9.08 11.61
C GLY A 283 11.66 -8.31 12.85
N LEU A 284 12.62 -7.39 12.68
CA LEU A 284 13.33 -6.68 13.76
C LEU A 284 13.37 -5.15 13.56
N LEU A 285 12.60 -4.59 12.62
CA LEU A 285 12.57 -3.14 12.41
C LEU A 285 12.02 -2.43 13.65
N ALA A 286 12.64 -1.32 14.05
CA ALA A 286 12.35 -0.57 15.28
C ALA A 286 12.42 -1.42 16.55
N THR A 287 13.45 -2.27 16.64
CA THR A 287 13.77 -3.07 17.84
C THR A 287 15.19 -2.78 18.31
N ASP A 288 15.60 -3.29 19.48
CA ASP A 288 16.98 -3.16 19.96
C ASP A 288 17.90 -4.30 19.45
N ALA A 289 17.47 -5.01 18.39
CA ALA A 289 18.15 -6.16 17.78
C ALA A 289 18.31 -5.99 16.26
N GLY A 290 19.07 -6.90 15.65
CA GLY A 290 19.44 -6.92 14.24
C GLY A 290 20.89 -6.51 13.97
N PHE A 291 21.71 -6.23 14.98
CA PHE A 291 23.04 -5.62 14.78
C PHE A 291 24.19 -6.64 14.72
N SER A 292 23.96 -7.88 15.14
CA SER A 292 24.94 -8.97 15.06
C SER A 292 25.13 -9.49 13.63
N ASP A 293 26.32 -10.01 13.34
CA ASP A 293 26.63 -10.61 12.04
C ASP A 293 25.69 -11.76 11.66
N PHE A 294 25.18 -12.51 12.66
CA PHE A 294 24.21 -13.58 12.44
C PHE A 294 22.88 -13.09 11.86
N LEU A 295 22.48 -11.85 12.18
CA LEU A 295 21.19 -11.27 11.79
C LEU A 295 21.34 -10.32 10.61
N ASN A 296 22.44 -10.36 9.86
CA ASN A 296 22.71 -9.41 8.78
C ASN A 296 21.67 -9.43 7.63
N GLY A 297 20.86 -10.51 7.52
CA GLY A 297 19.80 -10.68 6.52
C GLY A 297 20.25 -11.35 5.21
N GLU A 298 21.52 -11.76 5.12
CA GLU A 298 22.07 -12.51 3.99
C GLU A 298 21.75 -14.01 4.09
N GLY A 299 21.72 -14.69 2.94
CA GLY A 299 21.43 -16.11 2.87
C GLY A 299 19.94 -16.45 3.01
N ILE A 300 19.66 -17.55 3.73
CA ILE A 300 18.33 -18.18 3.85
C ILE A 300 17.43 -17.40 4.83
N LEU A 301 18.00 -16.91 5.93
CA LEU A 301 17.27 -16.14 6.92
C LEU A 301 17.14 -14.69 6.48
N LYS A 302 15.95 -14.31 6.03
CA LYS A 302 15.62 -12.90 5.76
C LYS A 302 15.34 -12.16 7.05
N VAL A 303 15.90 -10.98 7.17
CA VAL A 303 15.77 -10.13 8.35
C VAL A 303 15.31 -8.75 7.91
N THR A 304 14.18 -8.25 8.42
CA THR A 304 13.89 -6.81 8.38
C THR A 304 14.50 -6.13 9.59
N GLY A 305 14.92 -4.89 9.45
CA GLY A 305 15.63 -4.15 10.50
C GLY A 305 16.14 -2.80 10.01
N GLU A 306 16.92 -2.14 10.87
CA GLU A 306 17.58 -0.87 10.59
C GLU A 306 19.12 -0.93 10.61
N ALA A 307 19.72 -2.07 10.87
CA ALA A 307 21.16 -2.16 11.11
C ALA A 307 22.00 -2.00 9.83
N ASN A 308 21.49 -2.43 8.68
CA ASN A 308 22.21 -2.40 7.41
C ASN A 308 21.28 -2.26 6.18
N GLU A 309 21.89 -2.11 5.01
CA GLU A 309 21.16 -1.93 3.74
C GLU A 309 20.23 -3.11 3.41
N THR A 310 20.68 -4.35 3.58
CA THR A 310 19.92 -5.56 3.29
C THR A 310 18.63 -5.60 4.10
N GLN A 311 18.74 -5.34 5.40
CA GLN A 311 17.62 -5.29 6.31
C GLN A 311 16.62 -4.18 5.96
N ILE A 312 17.12 -2.98 5.70
CA ILE A 312 16.27 -1.82 5.34
C ILE A 312 15.54 -2.07 4.02
N CYS A 313 16.19 -2.67 3.04
CA CYS A 313 15.56 -3.03 1.77
C CYS A 313 14.48 -4.11 1.96
N GLU A 314 14.74 -5.13 2.78
CA GLU A 314 13.74 -6.16 3.12
C GLU A 314 12.55 -5.53 3.87
N SER A 315 12.81 -4.57 4.77
CA SER A 315 11.78 -3.81 5.49
C SER A 315 10.85 -3.06 4.53
N LEU A 316 11.41 -2.31 3.57
CA LEU A 316 10.62 -1.56 2.58
C LEU A 316 9.81 -2.49 1.66
N LEU A 317 10.36 -3.67 1.34
CA LEU A 317 9.68 -4.65 0.51
C LEU A 317 8.48 -5.26 1.24
N ARG A 318 8.66 -5.75 2.48
CA ARG A 318 7.63 -6.46 3.24
C ARG A 318 6.57 -5.56 3.83
N TYR A 319 6.97 -4.38 4.31
CA TYR A 319 6.06 -3.47 5.01
C TYR A 319 5.43 -2.42 4.11
N SER A 320 5.48 -2.59 2.79
CA SER A 320 5.04 -1.58 1.81
C SER A 320 3.63 -1.00 2.02
N GLU A 321 2.71 -1.70 2.70
CA GLU A 321 1.35 -1.21 3.04
C GLU A 321 1.22 -0.68 4.48
N ARG A 322 2.28 -0.72 5.32
CA ARG A 322 2.31 -0.27 6.72
C ARG A 322 3.07 1.05 6.82
N ASP A 323 2.34 2.16 6.91
CA ASP A 323 2.91 3.51 6.81
C ASP A 323 3.95 3.83 7.89
N GLY A 324 3.73 3.42 9.14
CA GLY A 324 4.67 3.63 10.25
C GLY A 324 6.01 2.92 10.04
N PHE A 325 6.00 1.66 9.60
CA PHE A 325 7.22 0.93 9.25
C PHE A 325 7.88 1.42 7.96
N VAL A 326 7.12 1.79 6.92
CA VAL A 326 7.69 2.40 5.71
C VAL A 326 8.41 3.69 6.05
N ARG A 327 7.78 4.56 6.86
CA ARG A 327 8.40 5.79 7.35
C ARG A 327 9.70 5.50 8.10
N GLU A 328 9.71 4.53 9.01
CA GLU A 328 10.90 4.18 9.78
C GLU A 328 12.03 3.65 8.90
N ALA A 329 11.73 2.71 8.00
CA ALA A 329 12.73 2.15 7.09
C ALA A 329 13.29 3.22 6.13
N LEU A 330 12.47 4.15 5.63
CA LEU A 330 12.93 5.28 4.83
C LEU A 330 13.81 6.26 5.63
N PHE A 331 13.51 6.47 6.91
CA PHE A 331 14.33 7.29 7.79
C PHE A 331 15.74 6.72 7.95
N HIS A 332 15.86 5.41 8.18
CA HIS A 332 17.18 4.75 8.23
C HIS A 332 17.85 4.69 6.86
N LEU A 333 17.09 4.47 5.79
CA LEU A 333 17.62 4.48 4.43
C LEU A 333 18.25 5.84 4.09
N PHE A 334 17.65 6.95 4.53
CA PHE A 334 18.18 8.29 4.28
C PHE A 334 19.64 8.42 4.74
N SER A 335 19.98 7.89 5.92
CA SER A 335 21.34 7.90 6.46
C SER A 335 22.34 7.15 5.56
N LEU A 336 21.91 6.05 4.92
CA LEU A 336 22.74 5.28 3.99
C LEU A 336 22.88 5.97 2.62
N THR A 337 21.81 6.61 2.14
CA THR A 337 21.81 7.22 0.79
C THR A 337 22.77 8.39 0.63
N HIS A 338 23.14 9.08 1.72
CA HIS A 338 24.01 10.26 1.63
C HIS A 338 25.42 9.92 1.08
N VAL A 339 25.94 8.76 1.44
CA VAL A 339 27.30 8.29 1.09
C VAL A 339 27.33 7.39 -0.14
N MET A 340 26.20 7.16 -0.81
CA MET A 340 26.15 6.33 -2.02
C MET A 340 26.78 7.06 -3.22
N GLU A 341 27.76 6.43 -3.84
CA GLU A 341 28.47 6.95 -5.03
C GLU A 341 28.04 6.26 -6.33
N LYS A 342 27.37 5.11 -6.24
CA LYS A 342 26.90 4.34 -7.40
C LYS A 342 25.38 4.47 -7.58
N PRO A 343 24.88 4.55 -8.82
CA PRO A 343 23.44 4.52 -9.09
C PRO A 343 22.77 3.25 -8.53
N ARG A 344 21.70 3.41 -7.75
CA ARG A 344 20.94 2.32 -7.11
C ARG A 344 19.47 2.26 -7.57
N PRO A 345 19.20 1.78 -8.80
CA PRO A 345 17.84 1.70 -9.32
C PRO A 345 16.96 0.69 -8.57
N ASP A 346 17.58 -0.30 -7.92
CA ASP A 346 16.95 -1.25 -7.01
C ASP A 346 16.37 -0.57 -5.77
N ILE A 347 17.16 0.25 -5.08
CA ILE A 347 16.71 1.00 -3.90
C ILE A 347 15.66 2.06 -4.28
N LEU A 348 15.88 2.78 -5.39
CA LEU A 348 14.92 3.79 -5.85
C LEU A 348 13.53 3.19 -6.15
N LYS A 349 13.46 1.94 -6.63
CA LYS A 349 12.18 1.23 -6.81
C LYS A 349 11.46 0.98 -5.48
N LEU A 350 12.19 0.67 -4.42
CA LEU A 350 11.62 0.48 -3.07
C LEU A 350 11.08 1.80 -2.52
N VAL A 351 11.82 2.90 -2.70
CA VAL A 351 11.35 4.24 -2.30
C VAL A 351 10.09 4.63 -3.09
N ILE A 352 10.07 4.39 -4.41
CA ILE A 352 8.88 4.59 -5.26
C ILE A 352 7.69 3.78 -4.75
N LEU A 353 7.90 2.53 -4.35
CA LEU A 353 6.82 1.68 -3.83
C LEU A 353 6.19 2.29 -2.57
N GLY A 354 7.02 2.74 -1.63
CA GLY A 354 6.55 3.46 -0.44
C GLY A 354 5.77 4.73 -0.79
N MET A 355 6.27 5.54 -1.73
CA MET A 355 5.57 6.75 -2.18
C MET A 355 4.21 6.45 -2.82
N LYS A 356 4.13 5.40 -3.65
CA LYS A 356 2.89 5.01 -4.35
C LYS A 356 1.83 4.48 -3.41
N ASN A 357 2.23 3.72 -2.40
CA ASN A 357 1.30 3.11 -1.45
C ASN A 357 0.75 4.12 -0.44
N HIS A 358 1.51 5.19 -0.15
CA HIS A 358 1.18 6.17 0.89
C HIS A 358 1.17 7.63 0.37
N PRO A 359 0.40 7.96 -0.69
CA PRO A 359 0.44 9.30 -1.31
C PRO A 359 -0.05 10.41 -0.38
N ALA A 360 -0.97 10.09 0.54
CA ALA A 360 -1.56 11.02 1.50
C ALA A 360 -0.85 11.06 2.86
N THR A 361 0.22 10.28 3.07
CA THR A 361 0.94 10.23 4.34
C THR A 361 2.16 11.14 4.32
N LEU A 362 2.06 12.31 4.96
CA LEU A 362 3.12 13.33 4.97
C LEU A 362 4.48 12.77 5.39
N ASN A 363 4.53 12.02 6.49
CA ASN A 363 5.79 11.53 7.03
C ASN A 363 6.51 10.55 6.10
N VAL A 364 5.74 9.72 5.37
CA VAL A 364 6.30 8.82 4.34
C VAL A 364 6.83 9.63 3.16
N GLN A 365 6.05 10.58 2.63
CA GLN A 365 6.48 11.41 1.50
C GLN A 365 7.68 12.30 1.83
N LEU A 366 7.77 12.79 3.07
CA LEU A 366 8.89 13.59 3.55
C LEU A 366 10.19 12.76 3.57
N ALA A 367 10.17 11.57 4.18
CA ALA A 367 11.34 10.68 4.24
C ALA A 367 11.71 10.15 2.84
N ALA A 368 10.71 9.76 2.04
CA ALA A 368 10.92 9.25 0.69
C ALA A 368 11.54 10.32 -0.22
N SER A 369 11.01 11.55 -0.23
CA SER A 369 11.56 12.64 -1.06
C SER A 369 13.00 13.00 -0.70
N ALA A 370 13.39 12.87 0.58
CA ALA A 370 14.78 13.04 1.01
C ALA A 370 15.69 11.94 0.45
N CYS A 371 15.24 10.67 0.49
CA CYS A 371 15.94 9.56 -0.12
C CYS A 371 16.07 9.72 -1.63
N VAL A 372 14.98 10.13 -2.31
CA VAL A 372 14.97 10.39 -3.75
C VAL A 372 16.03 11.42 -4.11
N PHE A 373 16.05 12.57 -3.42
CA PHE A 373 17.06 13.61 -3.66
C PHE A 373 18.49 13.05 -3.60
N ASN A 374 18.81 12.30 -2.55
CA ASN A 374 20.14 11.71 -2.39
C ASN A 374 20.45 10.68 -3.49
N LEU A 375 19.48 9.87 -3.91
CA LEU A 375 19.63 8.85 -4.94
C LEU A 375 19.68 9.41 -6.36
N THR A 376 19.27 10.66 -6.58
CA THR A 376 19.23 11.32 -7.89
C THR A 376 20.09 12.58 -7.96
N LYS A 377 21.04 12.79 -7.04
CA LYS A 377 21.97 13.91 -7.10
C LYS A 377 23.05 13.68 -8.15
N GLN A 378 23.39 14.74 -8.90
CA GLN A 378 24.55 14.78 -9.81
C GLN A 378 24.64 13.55 -10.73
N ASP A 379 25.80 12.87 -10.76
CA ASP A 379 26.10 11.75 -11.65
C ASP A 379 25.27 10.49 -11.35
N LEU A 380 24.70 10.37 -10.13
CA LEU A 380 23.79 9.27 -9.82
C LEU A 380 22.57 9.29 -10.73
N ALA A 381 22.03 10.48 -11.02
CA ALA A 381 20.92 10.62 -11.96
C ALA A 381 21.30 10.11 -13.34
N ALA A 382 22.55 10.31 -13.81
CA ALA A 382 23.05 9.89 -15.12
C ALA A 382 23.12 8.35 -15.29
N GLY A 383 23.24 7.60 -14.20
CA GLY A 383 23.17 6.15 -14.23
C GLY A 383 21.77 5.55 -14.03
N MET A 384 20.74 6.36 -13.74
CA MET A 384 19.38 5.86 -13.52
C MET A 384 18.63 5.60 -14.84
N PRO A 385 17.74 4.59 -14.89
CA PRO A 385 16.85 4.41 -16.03
C PRO A 385 15.88 5.59 -16.19
N VAL A 386 15.75 6.13 -17.41
CA VAL A 386 14.89 7.30 -17.71
C VAL A 386 13.44 7.08 -17.29
N ARG A 387 12.89 5.88 -17.50
CA ARG A 387 11.52 5.54 -17.07
C ARG A 387 11.35 5.59 -15.54
N LEU A 388 12.39 5.22 -14.81
CA LEU A 388 12.38 5.23 -13.35
C LEU A 388 12.42 6.68 -12.84
N LEU A 389 13.28 7.52 -13.43
CA LEU A 389 13.30 8.95 -13.15
C LEU A 389 11.95 9.61 -13.46
N GLY A 390 11.32 9.30 -14.60
CA GLY A 390 10.00 9.84 -14.94
C GLY A 390 8.91 9.47 -13.93
N THR A 391 8.94 8.23 -13.44
CA THR A 391 8.02 7.78 -12.38
C THR A 391 8.25 8.54 -11.08
N VAL A 392 9.50 8.69 -10.65
CA VAL A 392 9.85 9.48 -9.46
C VAL A 392 9.44 10.94 -9.62
N THR A 393 9.72 11.55 -10.77
CA THR A 393 9.38 12.96 -11.04
C THR A 393 7.87 13.17 -10.91
N GLN A 394 7.06 12.27 -11.47
CA GLN A 394 5.60 12.34 -11.32
C GLN A 394 5.16 12.25 -9.85
N LEU A 395 5.75 11.34 -9.06
CA LEU A 395 5.42 11.16 -7.65
C LEU A 395 5.85 12.37 -6.80
N LEU A 396 7.00 12.98 -7.09
CA LEU A 396 7.42 14.21 -6.41
C LEU A 396 6.46 15.38 -6.70
N LEU A 397 6.02 15.54 -7.95
CA LEU A 397 5.02 16.57 -8.30
C LEU A 397 3.69 16.32 -7.60
N GLU A 398 3.28 15.05 -7.49
CA GLU A 398 2.09 14.67 -6.72
C GLU A 398 2.23 14.96 -5.22
N ALA A 399 3.41 14.69 -4.64
CA ALA A 399 3.71 15.03 -3.25
C ALA A 399 3.69 16.55 -3.04
N MET A 400 4.26 17.34 -3.96
CA MET A 400 4.22 18.80 -3.91
C MET A 400 2.78 19.34 -3.93
N ARG A 401 1.92 18.75 -4.77
CA ARG A 401 0.50 19.10 -4.87
C ARG A 401 -0.29 18.72 -3.61
N THR A 402 0.04 17.57 -3.02
CA THR A 402 -0.65 17.05 -1.83
C THR A 402 -0.28 17.81 -0.57
N PHE A 403 0.98 18.27 -0.45
CA PHE A 403 1.51 18.96 0.72
C PHE A 403 2.10 20.35 0.38
N PRO A 404 1.30 21.29 -0.16
CA PRO A 404 1.80 22.58 -0.68
C PRO A 404 2.46 23.46 0.38
N ASN A 405 2.03 23.33 1.65
CA ASN A 405 2.50 24.16 2.75
C ASN A 405 3.69 23.55 3.51
N HIS A 406 4.15 22.35 3.14
CA HIS A 406 5.20 21.66 3.89
C HIS A 406 6.60 21.95 3.32
N GLN A 407 7.24 23.00 3.86
CA GLN A 407 8.49 23.57 3.33
C GLN A 407 9.60 22.55 3.06
N GLN A 408 9.90 21.64 4.00
CA GLN A 408 10.98 20.68 3.83
C GLN A 408 10.70 19.67 2.71
N LEU A 409 9.44 19.27 2.53
CA LEU A 409 9.05 18.36 1.45
C LEU A 409 9.19 19.06 0.10
N GLN A 410 8.70 20.29 0.01
CA GLN A 410 8.85 21.12 -1.19
C GLN A 410 10.33 21.31 -1.54
N LYS A 411 11.18 21.57 -0.54
CA LYS A 411 12.62 21.69 -0.72
C LYS A 411 13.26 20.43 -1.31
N ASN A 412 12.96 19.26 -0.74
CA ASN A 412 13.47 17.99 -1.27
C ASN A 412 13.02 17.75 -2.72
N CYS A 413 11.76 18.06 -3.05
CA CYS A 413 11.22 17.92 -4.39
C CYS A 413 11.91 18.86 -5.39
N LEU A 414 12.06 20.14 -5.05
CA LEU A 414 12.74 21.13 -5.90
C LEU A 414 14.21 20.78 -6.13
N LEU A 415 14.92 20.35 -5.08
CA LEU A 415 16.31 19.90 -5.19
C LEU A 415 16.45 18.70 -6.12
N SER A 416 15.51 17.75 -6.06
CA SER A 416 15.48 16.59 -6.96
C SER A 416 15.19 17.01 -8.41
N LEU A 417 14.21 17.90 -8.62
CA LEU A 417 13.84 18.44 -9.92
C LEU A 417 14.95 19.25 -10.60
N CYS A 418 15.90 19.80 -9.84
CA CYS A 418 17.04 20.53 -10.39
C CYS A 418 18.09 19.68 -11.11
N SER A 419 17.94 18.36 -11.11
CA SER A 419 18.80 17.50 -11.91
C SER A 419 18.66 17.88 -13.39
N ASP A 420 19.78 18.26 -14.02
CA ASP A 420 19.80 18.63 -15.45
C ASP A 420 19.25 17.48 -16.30
N ARG A 421 19.66 16.23 -16.01
CA ARG A 421 19.12 15.06 -16.71
C ARG A 421 17.60 14.95 -16.60
N ILE A 422 17.02 15.24 -15.43
CA ILE A 422 15.56 15.22 -15.26
C ILE A 422 14.91 16.29 -16.15
N LEU A 423 15.36 17.53 -16.08
CA LEU A 423 14.78 18.63 -16.87
C LEU A 423 15.00 18.44 -18.37
N GLN A 424 16.13 17.84 -18.76
CA GLN A 424 16.53 17.69 -20.14
C GLN A 424 15.92 16.47 -20.83
N GLU A 425 16.09 15.28 -20.26
CA GLU A 425 15.88 13.99 -20.93
C GLU A 425 14.61 13.26 -20.48
N VAL A 426 14.15 13.50 -19.25
CA VAL A 426 13.07 12.70 -18.67
C VAL A 426 11.70 13.16 -19.20
N PRO A 427 10.81 12.23 -19.63
CA PRO A 427 9.45 12.58 -20.02
C PRO A 427 8.56 12.74 -18.79
N PHE A 428 8.04 13.95 -18.57
CA PHE A 428 7.04 14.27 -17.55
C PHE A 428 6.22 15.49 -17.98
N ASN A 429 5.15 15.80 -17.25
CA ASN A 429 4.32 16.98 -17.52
C ASN A 429 5.05 18.27 -17.09
N ARG A 430 5.80 18.86 -18.03
CA ARG A 430 6.60 20.09 -17.81
C ARG A 430 5.74 21.31 -17.47
N PHE A 431 4.52 21.38 -18.00
CA PHE A 431 3.61 22.49 -17.74
C PHE A 431 3.13 22.47 -16.28
N GLU A 432 2.67 21.31 -15.80
CA GLU A 432 2.27 21.15 -14.39
C GLU A 432 3.45 21.36 -13.43
N ALA A 433 4.64 20.87 -13.79
CA ALA A 433 5.84 21.12 -13.01
C ALA A 433 6.15 22.63 -12.91
N ALA A 434 6.12 23.36 -14.03
CA ALA A 434 6.36 24.79 -14.05
C ALA A 434 5.34 25.55 -13.17
N LYS A 435 4.07 25.16 -13.24
CA LYS A 435 2.99 25.71 -12.41
C LYS A 435 3.22 25.49 -10.92
N LEU A 436 3.56 24.27 -10.50
CA LEU A 436 3.81 23.95 -9.09
C LEU A 436 5.04 24.71 -8.54
N VAL A 437 6.13 24.74 -9.30
CA VAL A 437 7.36 25.47 -8.90
C VAL A 437 7.10 26.97 -8.78
N MET A 438 6.30 27.52 -9.69
CA MET A 438 5.92 28.93 -9.68
C MET A 438 5.01 29.28 -8.50
N GLN A 439 4.01 28.44 -8.20
CA GLN A 439 3.18 28.61 -7.01
C GLN A 439 4.01 28.57 -5.72
N TRP A 440 5.00 27.68 -5.65
CA TRP A 440 5.91 27.61 -4.52
C TRP A 440 6.74 28.90 -4.38
N LEU A 441 7.34 29.37 -5.48
CA LEU A 441 8.17 30.59 -5.55
C LEU A 441 7.41 31.82 -5.02
N CYS A 442 6.14 31.94 -5.37
CA CYS A 442 5.31 33.06 -4.95
C CYS A 442 5.00 33.07 -3.45
N ASN A 443 5.01 31.91 -2.79
CA ASN A 443 4.59 31.78 -1.40
C ASN A 443 5.76 31.76 -0.39
N HIS A 444 7.01 31.85 -0.84
CA HIS A 444 8.19 31.64 0.02
C HIS A 444 9.32 32.65 -0.26
N GLU A 445 9.98 33.12 0.80
CA GLU A 445 11.02 34.18 0.76
C GLU A 445 12.47 33.66 0.85
N ASP A 446 12.70 32.34 0.85
CA ASP A 446 14.06 31.78 0.93
C ASP A 446 14.85 32.05 -0.38
N GLN A 447 15.86 32.93 -0.29
CA GLN A 447 16.64 33.39 -1.45
C GLN A 447 17.35 32.27 -2.22
N ASN A 448 17.87 31.25 -1.54
CA ASN A 448 18.59 30.16 -2.21
C ASN A 448 17.62 29.28 -3.00
N MET A 449 16.48 28.99 -2.38
CA MET A 449 15.43 28.21 -2.99
C MET A 449 14.72 28.97 -4.12
N GLN A 450 14.59 30.30 -4.02
CA GLN A 450 14.08 31.14 -5.10
C GLN A 450 14.97 31.09 -6.34
N ARG A 451 16.29 31.20 -6.18
CA ARG A 451 17.24 31.06 -7.30
C ARG A 451 17.09 29.71 -8.00
N MET A 452 16.95 28.65 -7.20
CA MET A 452 16.76 27.30 -7.69
C MET A 452 15.43 27.14 -8.45
N ALA A 453 14.31 27.60 -7.88
CA ALA A 453 13.02 27.57 -8.53
C ALA A 453 12.98 28.38 -9.84
N VAL A 454 13.64 29.55 -9.88
CA VAL A 454 13.80 30.35 -11.10
C VAL A 454 14.60 29.60 -12.17
N ALA A 455 15.67 28.89 -11.79
CA ALA A 455 16.46 28.08 -12.72
C ALA A 455 15.61 26.94 -13.32
N ILE A 456 14.85 26.21 -12.49
CA ILE A 456 13.92 25.17 -12.96
C ILE A 456 12.91 25.77 -13.95
N ILE A 457 12.22 26.85 -13.57
CA ILE A 457 11.19 27.48 -14.42
C ILE A 457 11.79 27.93 -15.75
N SER A 458 13.00 28.51 -15.74
CA SER A 458 13.66 28.99 -16.96
C SER A 458 13.92 27.84 -17.96
N ILE A 459 14.37 26.68 -17.47
CA ILE A 459 14.59 25.50 -18.31
C ILE A 459 13.26 24.91 -18.79
N LEU A 460 12.27 24.81 -17.91
CA LEU A 460 10.95 24.28 -18.26
C LEU A 460 10.25 25.15 -19.30
N ALA A 461 10.22 26.47 -19.09
CA ALA A 461 9.56 27.43 -19.97
C ALA A 461 10.13 27.41 -21.39
N ALA A 462 11.45 27.22 -21.55
CA ALA A 462 12.09 27.06 -22.86
C ALA A 462 11.60 25.82 -23.64
N LYS A 463 10.94 24.87 -22.95
CA LYS A 463 10.41 23.61 -23.52
C LYS A 463 8.89 23.56 -23.59
N LEU A 464 8.20 24.63 -23.20
CA LEU A 464 6.74 24.73 -23.29
C LEU A 464 6.30 25.26 -24.66
N SER A 465 5.10 24.86 -25.08
CA SER A 465 4.46 25.49 -26.24
C SER A 465 4.10 26.95 -25.95
N THR A 466 3.92 27.76 -27.00
CA THR A 466 3.53 29.18 -26.86
C THR A 466 2.24 29.36 -26.06
N GLU A 467 1.25 28.47 -26.26
CA GLU A 467 -0.02 28.47 -25.53
C GLU A 467 0.18 28.19 -24.03
N GLN A 468 0.96 27.15 -23.70
CA GLN A 468 1.30 26.82 -22.31
C GLN A 468 2.08 27.94 -21.62
N THR A 469 3.01 28.58 -22.32
CA THR A 469 3.77 29.71 -21.79
C THR A 469 2.86 30.91 -21.51
N ALA A 470 1.90 31.20 -22.39
CA ALA A 470 0.92 32.26 -22.18
C ALA A 470 0.00 31.95 -20.98
N GLN A 471 -0.47 30.70 -20.86
CA GLN A 471 -1.29 30.24 -19.73
C GLN A 471 -0.53 30.34 -18.40
N LEU A 472 0.73 29.94 -18.38
CA LEU A 472 1.60 30.05 -17.21
C LEU A 472 1.79 31.51 -16.79
N GLY A 473 1.99 32.42 -17.74
CA GLY A 473 2.10 33.86 -17.49
C GLY A 473 0.82 34.49 -16.92
N ALA A 474 -0.36 34.04 -17.39
CA ALA A 474 -1.64 34.50 -16.86
C ALA A 474 -1.88 34.07 -15.40
N GLU A 475 -1.52 32.83 -15.06
CA GLU A 475 -1.56 32.36 -13.67
C GLU A 475 -0.61 33.15 -12.75
N LEU A 476 0.58 33.51 -13.26
CA LEU A 476 1.57 34.32 -12.55
C LEU A 476 1.01 35.71 -12.19
N PHE A 477 0.26 36.33 -13.10
CA PHE A 477 -0.42 37.60 -12.85
C PHE A 477 -1.46 37.48 -11.72
N ILE A 478 -2.27 36.41 -11.73
CA ILE A 478 -3.30 36.16 -10.70
C ILE A 478 -2.65 35.92 -9.33
N VAL A 479 -1.57 35.14 -9.27
CA VAL A 479 -0.85 34.85 -8.02
C VAL A 479 -0.18 36.11 -7.47
N LYS A 480 0.43 36.95 -8.33
CA LYS A 480 0.95 38.26 -7.94
C LYS A 480 -0.14 39.18 -7.39
N VAL A 481 -1.30 39.28 -8.06
CA VAL A 481 -2.42 40.11 -7.58
C VAL A 481 -2.93 39.66 -6.20
N ARG A 482 -2.88 38.36 -5.88
CA ARG A 482 -3.22 37.86 -4.52
C ARG A 482 -2.16 38.18 -3.45
N LEU A 483 -0.90 38.34 -3.83
CA LEU A 483 0.22 38.59 -2.90
C LEU A 483 0.58 40.07 -2.72
N PHE A 484 0.18 40.95 -3.65
CA PHE A 484 0.35 42.40 -3.53
C PHE A 484 -0.60 43.00 -2.49
N LYS A 485 -0.31 42.75 -1.21
CA LYS A 485 -0.48 43.74 -0.14
C LYS A 485 0.82 44.46 0.24
N HIS A 486 2.02 44.09 -0.24
CA HIS A 486 3.24 44.92 -0.19
C HIS A 486 4.30 44.58 -1.30
N PRO A 487 5.03 45.55 -1.89
CA PRO A 487 6.00 45.37 -3.00
C PRO A 487 7.47 45.24 -2.51
N PRO A 488 8.53 44.99 -3.34
CA PRO A 488 8.62 45.06 -4.82
C PRO A 488 9.39 43.91 -5.54
N PHE A 489 9.05 43.59 -6.80
CA PHE A 489 10.00 43.05 -7.81
C PHE A 489 9.43 43.22 -9.24
N THR A 490 9.87 44.29 -9.91
CA THR A 490 9.68 44.57 -11.34
C THR A 490 11.04 44.45 -12.01
N GLN A 491 11.38 43.28 -12.59
CA GLN A 491 12.49 43.21 -13.56
C GLN A 491 12.54 41.98 -14.49
N LEU A 492 11.52 41.11 -14.53
CA LEU A 492 11.58 39.87 -15.33
C LEU A 492 10.77 39.89 -16.65
N VAL A 493 10.24 41.04 -17.10
CA VAL A 493 9.35 41.12 -18.28
C VAL A 493 9.93 41.91 -19.46
N VAL A 494 11.14 42.49 -19.37
CA VAL A 494 11.61 43.47 -20.38
C VAL A 494 12.57 42.90 -21.44
N HIS A 495 12.86 41.59 -21.50
CA HIS A 495 13.90 41.07 -22.42
C HIS A 495 13.45 40.09 -23.51
N THR A 496 12.15 39.94 -23.79
CA THR A 496 11.69 39.10 -24.91
C THR A 496 11.19 39.86 -26.14
N HIS A 497 11.23 41.20 -26.13
CA HIS A 497 10.83 42.00 -27.29
C HIS A 497 11.86 43.08 -27.61
N THR A 498 12.94 42.71 -28.30
CA THR A 498 13.65 43.54 -29.29
C THR A 498 14.84 42.78 -29.90
N HIS A 499 14.65 42.23 -31.11
CA HIS A 499 15.62 41.87 -32.18
C HIS A 499 14.91 40.82 -33.05
N ARG A 500 14.60 40.94 -34.35
CA ARG A 500 14.89 41.79 -35.53
C ARG A 500 13.80 41.43 -36.59
N PRO A 501 13.74 42.05 -37.79
CA PRO A 501 14.40 43.25 -38.30
C PRO A 501 13.50 44.47 -38.36
#